data_AF-A0A1V6IYV4-F1
#
_entry.id   AF-A0A1V6IYV4-F1
#
_cell.length_a   1.000
_cell.length_b   1.000
_cell.length_c   1.000
_cell.angle_alpha   90.00
_cell.angle_beta   90.00
_cell.angle_gamma   90.00
#
_symmetry.space_group_name_H-M   'P 1'
#
loop_
_entity.id
_entity.type
_entity.pdbx_description
1 polymer ?
#
loop_
_entity_poly.entity_id
_entity_poly.type
_entity_poly.pdbx_seq_one_letter_code
_entity_poly.pdbx_strand_id
1 'polypeptide(L)'
;MISHPKHLADLQKSGLTDATIALAKIESIRPDRIDKELGFRVPNLESVYRIPYDDKFSRFRCFYFEGADGQKYLQRRNTGNRLYIPMNINRDLFQDATKPIYITEGEKKALRACQEGLFCIGLSGLWNWKNSGSDELLDDFKLIHFHNRIVKLVPDDDWLSLNKHGYKKNLKPAVYRLAGKLKERGASVYIVNLEGKRK
;
A
#
# COMPACT_ATOMS: atom_id res chain seq x y z
N MET A 1 -7.78 3.68 -18.40
CA MET A 1 -6.87 4.86 -18.27
C MET A 1 -7.43 5.87 -17.27
N ILE A 2 -6.60 6.77 -16.73
CA ILE A 2 -7.09 7.88 -15.91
C ILE A 2 -7.83 8.89 -16.79
N SER A 3 -9.12 9.04 -16.55
CA SER A 3 -10.02 9.93 -17.32
C SER A 3 -10.63 11.05 -16.48
N HIS A 4 -10.31 11.13 -15.19
CA HIS A 4 -10.93 12.10 -14.27
C HIS A 4 -9.86 13.04 -13.70
N PRO A 5 -10.04 14.38 -13.77
CA PRO A 5 -9.00 15.34 -13.38
C PRO A 5 -8.60 15.23 -11.90
N LYS A 6 -9.58 15.02 -10.99
CA LYS A 6 -9.29 14.81 -9.55
C LYS A 6 -8.41 13.57 -9.30
N HIS A 7 -8.54 12.52 -10.13
CA HIS A 7 -7.75 11.30 -9.97
C HIS A 7 -6.31 11.51 -10.40
N LEU A 8 -6.11 12.14 -11.56
CA LEU A 8 -4.77 12.47 -12.06
C LEU A 8 -4.03 13.38 -11.08
N ALA A 9 -4.70 14.44 -10.60
CA ALA A 9 -4.13 15.37 -9.63
C ALA A 9 -3.72 14.68 -8.31
N ASP A 10 -4.52 13.75 -7.78
CA ASP A 10 -4.18 13.01 -6.55
C ASP A 10 -2.97 12.07 -6.72
N LEU A 11 -2.83 11.46 -7.89
CA LEU A 11 -1.67 10.61 -8.24
C LEU A 11 -0.41 11.46 -8.43
N GLN A 12 -0.49 12.54 -9.20
CA GLN A 12 0.63 13.47 -9.44
C GLN A 12 1.06 14.20 -8.17
N LYS A 13 0.11 14.59 -7.29
CA LYS A 13 0.42 15.12 -5.96
C LYS A 13 1.25 14.16 -5.10
N SER A 14 1.18 12.87 -5.41
CA SER A 14 1.98 11.83 -4.75
C SER A 14 3.35 11.61 -5.41
N GLY A 15 3.72 12.43 -6.39
CA GLY A 15 4.98 12.36 -7.12
C GLY A 15 5.05 11.28 -8.19
N LEU A 16 3.92 10.68 -8.56
CA LEU A 16 3.87 9.66 -9.61
C LEU A 16 3.87 10.32 -10.98
N THR A 17 4.76 9.87 -11.86
CA THR A 17 4.76 10.28 -13.28
C THR A 17 3.64 9.59 -14.05
N ASP A 18 3.20 10.21 -15.14
CA ASP A 18 2.21 9.62 -16.04
C ASP A 18 2.66 8.26 -16.59
N ALA A 19 3.96 8.09 -16.87
CA ALA A 19 4.55 6.82 -17.27
C ALA A 19 4.42 5.74 -16.18
N THR A 20 4.69 6.08 -14.91
CA THR A 20 4.50 5.16 -13.78
C THR A 20 3.02 4.82 -13.56
N ILE A 21 2.13 5.79 -13.69
CA ILE A 21 0.67 5.58 -13.58
C ILE A 21 0.18 4.61 -14.67
N ALA A 22 0.62 4.82 -15.92
CA ALA A 22 0.27 3.97 -17.06
C ALA A 22 0.82 2.54 -16.88
N LEU A 23 2.09 2.40 -16.50
CA LEU A 23 2.73 1.09 -16.26
C LEU A 23 2.05 0.32 -15.12
N ALA A 24 1.63 1.03 -14.07
CA ALA A 24 0.86 0.47 -12.96
C ALA A 24 -0.60 0.14 -13.30
N LYS A 25 -1.05 0.42 -14.53
CA LYS A 25 -2.41 0.14 -15.03
C LYS A 25 -3.50 0.75 -14.13
N ILE A 26 -3.21 1.90 -13.51
CA ILE A 26 -4.17 2.62 -12.69
C ILE A 26 -5.19 3.28 -13.62
N GLU A 27 -6.48 3.17 -13.28
CA GLU A 27 -7.52 3.76 -14.11
C GLU A 27 -8.73 4.28 -13.32
N SER A 28 -9.38 5.30 -13.86
CA SER A 28 -10.68 5.75 -13.37
C SER A 28 -11.74 4.70 -13.67
N ILE A 29 -12.57 4.37 -12.69
CA ILE A 29 -13.73 3.51 -12.90
C ILE A 29 -14.92 4.38 -13.28
N ARG A 30 -15.67 3.96 -14.30
CA ARG A 30 -16.91 4.65 -14.68
C ARG A 30 -17.90 4.62 -13.51
N PRO A 31 -18.61 5.72 -13.20
CA PRO A 31 -19.52 5.79 -12.06
C PRO A 31 -20.55 4.66 -12.00
N ASP A 32 -21.12 4.28 -13.14
CA ASP A 32 -22.09 3.19 -13.31
C ASP A 32 -21.53 1.78 -13.02
N ARG A 33 -20.22 1.65 -12.86
CA ARG A 33 -19.52 0.38 -12.60
C ARG A 33 -19.00 0.25 -11.18
N ILE A 34 -18.94 1.33 -10.40
CA ILE A 34 -18.29 1.35 -9.09
C ILE A 34 -18.86 0.27 -8.16
N ASP A 35 -20.19 0.21 -8.03
CA ASP A 35 -20.86 -0.76 -7.15
C ASP A 35 -20.59 -2.20 -7.59
N LYS A 36 -20.47 -2.45 -8.91
CA LYS A 36 -20.16 -3.77 -9.46
C LYS A 36 -18.70 -4.18 -9.18
N GLU A 37 -17.76 -3.25 -9.34
CA GLU A 37 -16.34 -3.50 -9.07
C GLU A 37 -16.09 -3.74 -7.56
N LEU A 38 -16.77 -2.98 -6.69
CA LEU A 38 -16.69 -3.15 -5.24
C LEU A 38 -17.50 -4.35 -4.74
N GLY A 39 -18.58 -4.72 -5.43
CA GLY A 39 -19.54 -5.73 -5.01
C GLY A 39 -20.51 -5.25 -3.91
N PHE A 40 -20.57 -3.94 -3.65
CA PHE A 40 -21.50 -3.32 -2.72
C PHE A 40 -21.61 -1.81 -3.01
N ARG A 41 -22.74 -1.22 -2.62
CA ARG A 41 -22.98 0.21 -2.75
C ARG A 41 -22.33 1.00 -1.63
N VAL A 42 -21.77 2.15 -1.96
CA VAL A 42 -21.19 3.11 -1.00
C VAL A 42 -21.93 4.44 -1.10
N PRO A 43 -22.65 4.89 -0.05
CA PRO A 43 -23.32 6.18 -0.07
C PRO A 43 -22.35 7.34 -0.33
N ASN A 44 -22.81 8.33 -1.09
CA ASN A 44 -22.12 9.59 -1.38
C ASN A 44 -20.74 9.46 -2.05
N LEU A 45 -20.40 8.28 -2.59
CA LEU A 45 -19.18 8.06 -3.35
C LEU A 45 -19.35 8.65 -4.76
N GLU A 46 -18.57 9.69 -5.07
CA GLU A 46 -18.62 10.41 -6.35
C GLU A 46 -17.85 9.65 -7.43
N SER A 47 -16.62 9.24 -7.13
CA SER A 47 -15.73 8.62 -8.10
C SER A 47 -14.63 7.79 -7.44
N VAL A 48 -14.05 6.86 -8.20
CA VAL A 48 -12.89 6.07 -7.78
C VAL A 48 -11.91 5.86 -8.92
N TYR A 49 -10.63 5.69 -8.58
CA TYR A 49 -9.68 5.02 -9.45
C TYR A 49 -9.23 3.69 -8.83
N ARG A 50 -8.98 2.71 -9.70
CA ARG A 50 -8.51 1.36 -9.35
C ARG A 50 -6.99 1.31 -9.34
N ILE A 51 -6.43 0.71 -8.30
CA ILE A 51 -5.03 0.32 -8.18
C ILE A 51 -4.98 -1.22 -8.24
N PRO A 52 -4.56 -1.81 -9.37
CA PRO A 52 -4.48 -3.26 -9.50
C PRO A 52 -3.27 -3.81 -8.75
N TYR A 53 -3.44 -4.95 -8.10
CA TYR A 53 -2.35 -5.74 -7.51
C TYR A 53 -1.99 -6.90 -8.44
N ASP A 54 -3.02 -7.57 -8.96
CA ASP A 54 -2.94 -8.62 -9.96
C ASP A 54 -4.27 -8.66 -10.77
N ASP A 55 -4.51 -9.76 -11.46
CA ASP A 55 -5.72 -10.01 -12.26
C ASP A 55 -7.00 -10.19 -11.42
N LYS A 56 -6.87 -10.51 -10.13
CA LYS A 56 -7.96 -10.89 -9.23
C LYS A 56 -8.23 -9.88 -8.13
N PHE A 57 -7.24 -9.07 -7.77
CA PHE A 57 -7.29 -8.16 -6.65
C PHE A 57 -6.96 -6.72 -7.04
N SER A 58 -7.75 -5.80 -6.51
CA SER A 58 -7.54 -4.37 -6.65
C SER A 58 -8.03 -3.63 -5.41
N ARG A 59 -7.42 -2.47 -5.16
CA ARG A 59 -7.96 -1.46 -4.25
C ARG A 59 -8.45 -0.26 -5.02
N PHE A 60 -9.35 0.49 -4.42
CA PHE A 60 -10.00 1.65 -5.03
C PHE A 60 -9.76 2.86 -4.14
N ARG A 61 -9.18 3.93 -4.70
CA ARG A 61 -9.10 5.23 -4.01
C ARG A 61 -10.45 5.92 -4.16
N CYS A 62 -11.06 6.31 -3.05
CA CYS A 62 -12.39 6.90 -3.02
C CYS A 62 -12.38 8.42 -2.96
N PHE A 63 -13.27 9.03 -3.74
CA PHE A 63 -13.58 10.45 -3.75
C PHE A 63 -15.08 10.61 -3.52
N TYR A 64 -15.44 11.35 -2.47
CA TYR A 64 -16.82 11.55 -2.04
C TYR A 64 -17.32 12.92 -2.49
N PHE A 65 -18.63 13.07 -2.61
CA PHE A 65 -19.25 14.38 -2.82
C PHE A 65 -18.90 15.34 -1.68
N GLU A 66 -18.95 16.63 -1.97
CA GLU A 66 -18.65 17.68 -1.00
C GLU A 66 -19.52 17.53 0.26
N GLY A 67 -18.89 17.67 1.43
CA GLY A 67 -19.54 17.48 2.73
C GLY A 67 -19.73 16.02 3.17
N ALA A 68 -19.38 15.03 2.33
CA ALA A 68 -19.41 13.63 2.70
C ALA A 68 -18.02 13.07 3.03
N ASP A 69 -17.96 12.28 4.09
CA ASP A 69 -16.77 11.54 4.51
C ASP A 69 -16.95 10.04 4.31
N GLY A 70 -15.82 9.34 4.15
CA GLY A 70 -15.80 7.89 4.09
C GLY A 70 -14.40 7.31 4.05
N GLN A 71 -14.32 6.02 3.77
CA GLN A 71 -13.03 5.32 3.74
C GLN A 71 -12.18 5.81 2.57
N LYS A 72 -10.93 6.16 2.86
CA LYS A 72 -9.97 6.66 1.86
C LYS A 72 -9.74 5.65 0.74
N TYR A 73 -9.71 4.37 1.10
CA TYR A 73 -9.52 3.25 0.19
C TYR A 73 -10.50 2.13 0.52
N LEU A 74 -11.05 1.54 -0.53
CA LEU A 74 -11.93 0.37 -0.44
C LEU A 74 -11.35 -0.79 -1.27
N GLN A 75 -11.86 -1.98 -1.02
CA GLN A 75 -11.61 -3.18 -1.81
C GLN A 75 -12.88 -4.03 -1.82
N ARG A 76 -12.95 -5.01 -2.71
CA ARG A 76 -14.06 -5.97 -2.73
C ARG A 76 -14.14 -6.71 -1.39
N ARG A 77 -15.35 -6.89 -0.86
CA ARG A 77 -15.56 -7.62 0.41
C ARG A 77 -15.01 -9.05 0.33
N ASN A 78 -14.57 -9.56 1.48
CA ASN A 78 -14.13 -10.95 1.64
C ASN A 78 -12.92 -11.36 0.78
N THR A 79 -12.07 -10.41 0.38
CA THR A 79 -10.88 -10.70 -0.45
C THR A 79 -9.56 -10.81 0.33
N GLY A 80 -9.61 -10.64 1.66
CA GLY A 80 -8.41 -10.66 2.51
C GLY A 80 -7.44 -9.51 2.23
N ASN A 81 -6.32 -9.52 2.93
CA ASN A 81 -5.22 -8.58 2.69
C ASN A 81 -4.27 -9.13 1.63
N ARG A 82 -3.65 -8.23 0.88
CA ARG A 82 -2.62 -8.52 -0.13
C ARG A 82 -1.46 -7.55 0.03
N LEU A 83 -0.25 -8.03 -0.25
CA LEU A 83 0.92 -7.18 -0.38
C LEU A 83 0.87 -6.47 -1.73
N TYR A 84 1.06 -5.16 -1.74
CA TYR A 84 1.17 -4.42 -2.98
C TYR A 84 2.58 -4.57 -3.54
N ILE A 85 2.68 -5.22 -4.69
CA ILE A 85 3.92 -5.37 -5.45
C ILE A 85 3.80 -4.45 -6.68
N PRO A 86 4.50 -3.30 -6.72
CA PRO A 86 4.42 -2.37 -7.83
C PRO A 86 4.77 -3.01 -9.17
N MET A 87 4.03 -2.68 -10.24
CA MET A 87 4.30 -3.24 -11.58
C MET A 87 5.64 -2.78 -12.17
N ASN A 88 6.17 -1.64 -11.71
CA ASN A 88 7.47 -1.09 -12.10
C ASN A 88 8.63 -1.63 -11.25
N ILE A 89 8.38 -2.60 -10.37
CA ILE A 89 9.44 -3.22 -9.58
C ILE A 89 10.29 -4.14 -10.47
N ASN A 90 11.61 -4.14 -10.29
CA ASN A 90 12.46 -5.17 -10.89
C ASN A 90 12.22 -6.49 -10.13
N ARG A 91 11.61 -7.47 -10.80
CA ARG A 91 11.25 -8.77 -10.19
C ARG A 91 12.43 -9.69 -9.96
N ASP A 92 13.54 -9.52 -10.67
CA ASP A 92 14.76 -10.33 -10.45
C ASP A 92 15.33 -10.11 -9.05
N LEU A 93 15.06 -8.93 -8.48
CA LEU A 93 15.46 -8.60 -7.12
C LEU A 93 14.73 -9.46 -6.08
N PHE A 94 13.63 -10.13 -6.38
CA PHE A 94 12.94 -10.95 -5.37
C PHE A 94 13.83 -12.05 -4.79
N GLN A 95 14.74 -12.60 -5.60
CA GLN A 95 15.66 -13.67 -5.20
C GLN A 95 17.06 -13.16 -4.80
N ASP A 96 17.40 -11.90 -5.11
CA ASP A 96 18.71 -11.32 -4.78
C ASP A 96 18.74 -10.76 -3.34
N ALA A 97 19.19 -11.57 -2.37
CA ALA A 97 19.33 -11.14 -0.98
C ALA A 97 20.39 -10.03 -0.75
N THR A 98 21.28 -9.77 -1.71
CA THR A 98 22.28 -8.70 -1.57
C THR A 98 21.66 -7.31 -1.66
N LYS A 99 20.46 -7.20 -2.26
CA LYS A 99 19.73 -5.94 -2.38
C LYS A 99 18.72 -5.79 -1.25
N PRO A 100 18.72 -4.66 -0.54
CA PRO A 100 17.75 -4.41 0.52
C PRO A 100 16.34 -4.27 -0.08
N ILE A 101 15.33 -4.74 0.66
CA ILE A 101 13.93 -4.50 0.34
C ILE A 101 13.32 -3.48 1.31
N TYR A 102 12.52 -2.57 0.78
CA TYR A 102 11.79 -1.56 1.52
C TYR A 102 10.32 -1.95 1.62
N ILE A 103 9.74 -1.90 2.82
CA ILE A 103 8.31 -2.14 3.03
C ILE A 103 7.69 -0.88 3.61
N THR A 104 6.78 -0.26 2.87
CA THR A 104 6.12 0.99 3.28
C THR A 104 4.61 0.84 3.43
N GLU A 105 3.96 1.80 4.08
CA GLU A 105 2.51 1.89 4.13
C GLU A 105 1.96 2.71 2.94
N GLY A 106 1.20 2.05 2.07
CA GLY A 106 0.48 2.65 0.95
C GLY A 106 1.06 2.33 -0.43
N GLU A 107 0.16 2.11 -1.38
CA GLU A 107 0.47 1.70 -2.74
C GLU A 107 1.20 2.81 -3.51
N LYS A 108 0.75 4.07 -3.33
CA LYS A 108 1.37 5.24 -3.98
C LYS A 108 2.81 5.46 -3.53
N LYS A 109 3.13 5.22 -2.25
CA LYS A 109 4.50 5.35 -1.73
C LYS A 109 5.40 4.26 -2.30
N ALA A 110 4.92 3.01 -2.37
CA ALA A 110 5.66 1.91 -2.97
C ALA A 110 5.93 2.14 -4.47
N LEU A 111 4.94 2.61 -5.22
CA LEU A 111 5.10 3.03 -6.62
C LEU A 111 6.15 4.14 -6.77
N ARG A 112 6.05 5.18 -5.94
CA ARG A 112 6.98 6.32 -5.96
C ARG A 112 8.40 5.88 -5.65
N ALA A 113 8.59 5.00 -4.66
CA ALA A 113 9.90 4.46 -4.31
C ALA A 113 10.49 3.62 -5.45
N CYS A 114 9.69 2.77 -6.10
CA CYS A 114 10.13 2.01 -7.27
C CYS A 114 10.45 2.91 -8.47
N GLN A 115 9.71 4.01 -8.66
CA GLN A 115 10.00 5.02 -9.68
C GLN A 115 11.40 5.64 -9.47
N GLU A 116 11.87 5.72 -8.23
CA GLU A 116 13.22 6.21 -7.87
C GLU A 116 14.26 5.08 -7.77
N GLY A 117 13.95 3.88 -8.27
CA GLY A 117 14.88 2.75 -8.30
C GLY A 117 15.01 1.97 -6.99
N LEU A 118 14.18 2.24 -5.98
CA LEU A 118 14.18 1.46 -4.74
C LEU A 118 13.34 0.19 -4.88
N PHE A 119 13.88 -0.95 -4.45
CA PHE A 119 13.12 -2.21 -4.37
C PHE A 119 12.11 -2.15 -3.23
N CYS A 120 10.90 -1.67 -3.52
CA CYS A 120 9.90 -1.34 -2.51
C CYS A 120 8.54 -2.01 -2.74
N ILE A 121 7.98 -2.58 -1.67
CA ILE A 121 6.63 -3.15 -1.61
C ILE A 121 5.77 -2.38 -0.61
N GLY A 122 4.44 -2.43 -0.81
CA GLY A 122 3.48 -1.65 -0.03
C GLY A 122 2.53 -2.52 0.79
N LEU A 123 2.24 -2.09 2.02
CA LEU A 123 1.13 -2.61 2.82
C LEU A 123 -0.07 -1.67 2.69
N SER A 124 -1.28 -2.23 2.63
CA SER A 124 -2.53 -1.47 2.61
C SER A 124 -2.89 -0.79 3.96
N GLY A 125 -2.06 -1.03 4.97
CA GLY A 125 -2.08 -0.54 6.34
C GLY A 125 -1.07 -1.33 7.18
N LEU A 126 -0.52 -0.78 8.27
CA LEU A 126 0.54 -1.47 9.03
C LEU A 126 0.13 -2.81 9.68
N TRP A 127 -1.16 -3.08 9.85
CA TRP A 127 -1.65 -4.40 10.28
C TRP A 127 -1.92 -5.37 9.13
N ASN A 128 -1.91 -4.89 7.89
CA ASN A 128 -2.35 -5.66 6.73
C ASN A 128 -1.24 -6.53 6.11
N TRP A 129 -0.20 -6.87 6.89
CA TRP A 129 0.78 -7.91 6.54
C TRP A 129 0.28 -9.32 6.87
N LYS A 130 -0.91 -9.43 7.48
CA LYS A 130 -1.63 -10.67 7.82
C LYS A 130 -3.12 -10.52 7.55
N ASN A 131 -3.84 -11.64 7.53
CA ASN A 131 -5.30 -11.63 7.54
C ASN A 131 -5.86 -11.51 8.97
N SER A 132 -7.10 -11.03 9.09
CA SER A 132 -7.79 -11.03 10.39
C SER A 132 -7.89 -12.44 10.94
N GLY A 133 -7.71 -12.61 12.26
CA GLY A 133 -7.71 -13.92 12.91
C GLY A 133 -6.47 -14.79 12.68
N SER A 134 -5.51 -14.36 11.85
CA SER A 134 -4.23 -15.06 11.63
C SER A 134 -3.07 -14.21 12.13
N ASP A 135 -1.98 -14.83 12.57
CA ASP A 135 -0.68 -14.17 12.83
C ASP A 135 0.39 -14.55 11.79
N GLU A 136 -0.02 -15.19 10.70
CA GLU A 136 0.87 -15.58 9.61
C GLU A 136 1.06 -14.46 8.58
N LEU A 137 2.26 -14.41 8.00
CA LEU A 137 2.53 -13.54 6.86
C LEU A 137 1.68 -13.95 5.66
N LEU A 138 1.20 -12.96 4.90
CA LEU A 138 0.51 -13.20 3.64
C LEU A 138 1.34 -14.06 2.68
N ASP A 139 0.65 -14.85 1.84
CA ASP A 139 1.30 -15.70 0.84
C ASP A 139 2.17 -14.91 -0.14
N ASP A 140 1.83 -13.66 -0.42
CA ASP A 140 2.65 -12.78 -1.27
C ASP A 140 4.09 -12.63 -0.75
N PHE A 141 4.33 -12.75 0.57
CA PHE A 141 5.68 -12.74 1.13
C PHE A 141 6.51 -13.97 0.74
N LYS A 142 5.91 -15.07 0.29
CA LYS A 142 6.64 -16.27 -0.17
C LYS A 142 7.39 -16.03 -1.48
N LEU A 143 7.02 -14.97 -2.22
CA LEU A 143 7.70 -14.59 -3.45
C LEU A 143 9.13 -14.07 -3.17
N ILE A 144 9.42 -13.63 -1.96
CA ILE A 144 10.64 -12.89 -1.61
C ILE A 144 11.58 -13.81 -0.83
N HIS A 145 12.82 -13.91 -1.30
CA HIS A 145 13.89 -14.54 -0.53
C HIS A 145 14.35 -13.58 0.58
N PHE A 146 14.22 -13.99 1.85
CA PHE A 146 14.50 -13.16 3.03
C PHE A 146 15.77 -13.54 3.79
N HIS A 147 16.26 -14.77 3.63
CA HIS A 147 17.43 -15.23 4.36
C HIS A 147 18.66 -14.40 4.00
N ASN A 148 19.39 -13.92 5.01
CA ASN A 148 20.55 -13.01 4.89
C ASN A 148 20.25 -11.70 4.14
N ARG A 149 18.99 -11.26 4.13
CA ARG A 149 18.56 -10.05 3.44
C ARG A 149 18.28 -8.91 4.40
N ILE A 150 18.68 -7.71 4.02
CA ILE A 150 18.28 -6.48 4.71
C ILE A 150 16.84 -6.11 4.34
N VAL A 151 15.98 -5.96 5.34
CA VAL A 151 14.63 -5.40 5.20
C VAL A 151 14.55 -4.07 5.93
N LYS A 152 14.09 -3.04 5.24
CA LYS A 152 13.82 -1.72 5.81
C LYS A 152 12.31 -1.51 5.89
N LEU A 153 11.74 -1.59 7.09
CA LEU A 153 10.35 -1.20 7.35
C LEU A 153 10.30 0.32 7.46
N VAL A 154 9.45 0.96 6.65
CA VAL A 154 9.32 2.41 6.55
C VAL A 154 7.85 2.81 6.78
N PRO A 155 7.39 2.85 8.05
CA PRO A 155 6.08 3.39 8.40
C PRO A 155 5.93 4.87 8.00
N ASP A 156 4.70 5.39 8.02
CA ASP A 156 4.49 6.83 7.85
C ASP A 156 5.14 7.64 8.99
N ASP A 157 5.44 8.92 8.77
CA ASP A 157 6.11 9.77 9.77
C ASP A 157 5.31 9.94 11.07
N ASP A 158 3.99 9.83 10.99
CA ASP A 158 3.06 10.00 12.10
C ASP A 158 2.63 8.68 12.79
N TRP A 159 3.29 7.56 12.48
CA TRP A 159 2.87 6.23 12.95
C TRP A 159 2.95 6.07 14.48
N LEU A 160 3.79 6.85 15.15
CA LEU A 160 3.91 6.93 16.61
C LEU A 160 3.13 8.10 17.23
N SER A 161 2.51 8.96 16.41
CA SER A 161 1.72 10.09 16.88
C SER A 161 0.44 9.62 17.57
N LEU A 162 -0.11 10.48 18.43
CA LEU A 162 -1.42 10.26 19.02
C LEU A 162 -2.50 10.36 17.92
N ASN A 163 -3.61 9.65 18.11
CA ASN A 163 -4.79 9.83 17.27
C ASN A 163 -5.47 11.18 17.59
N LYS A 164 -6.53 11.51 16.84
CA LYS A 164 -7.30 12.77 17.03
C LYS A 164 -7.89 12.99 18.42
N HIS A 165 -7.92 11.95 19.26
CA HIS A 165 -8.43 11.98 20.63
C HIS A 165 -7.30 11.91 21.69
N GLY A 166 -6.04 12.03 21.29
CA GLY A 166 -4.91 12.00 22.22
C GLY A 166 -4.46 10.59 22.66
N TYR A 167 -4.98 9.51 22.06
CA TYR A 167 -4.56 8.14 22.40
C TYR A 167 -3.46 7.64 21.47
N LYS A 168 -2.53 6.84 22.00
CA LYS A 168 -1.50 6.17 21.19
C LYS A 168 -2.16 5.29 20.13
N LYS A 169 -1.78 5.48 18.87
CA LYS A 169 -2.19 4.58 17.79
C LYS A 169 -1.63 3.17 18.06
N ASN A 170 -2.43 2.14 17.82
CA ASN A 170 -1.99 0.74 17.95
C ASN A 170 -1.15 0.31 16.72
N LEU A 171 -0.13 1.09 16.34
CA LEU A 171 0.69 0.86 15.15
C LEU A 171 2.08 0.32 15.52
N LYS A 172 2.60 0.66 16.71
CA LYS A 172 3.85 0.11 17.23
C LYS A 172 3.87 -1.43 17.25
N PRO A 173 2.84 -2.11 17.79
CA PRO A 173 2.82 -3.57 17.79
C PRO A 173 2.73 -4.17 16.39
N ALA A 174 2.04 -3.50 15.46
CA ALA A 174 1.90 -3.94 14.08
C ALA A 174 3.28 -4.08 13.39
N VAL A 175 4.10 -3.03 13.49
CA VAL A 175 5.45 -2.99 12.88
C VAL A 175 6.39 -3.96 13.58
N TYR A 176 6.36 -4.03 14.91
CA TYR A 176 7.28 -4.88 15.66
C TYR A 176 7.01 -6.37 15.44
N ARG A 177 5.73 -6.76 15.33
CA ARG A 177 5.34 -8.14 15.01
C ARG A 177 5.75 -8.52 13.58
N LEU A 178 5.51 -7.64 12.60
CA LEU A 178 6.01 -7.85 11.24
C LEU A 178 7.53 -8.02 11.23
N ALA A 179 8.26 -7.18 11.95
CA ALA A 179 9.71 -7.30 12.05
C ALA A 179 10.13 -8.66 12.65
N GLY A 180 9.44 -9.14 13.69
CA GLY A 180 9.66 -10.48 14.26
C GLY A 180 9.46 -11.60 13.22
N LYS A 181 8.31 -11.59 12.53
CA LYS A 181 7.98 -12.59 11.49
C LYS A 181 8.97 -12.60 10.33
N LEU A 182 9.51 -11.44 9.95
CA LEU A 182 10.54 -11.36 8.92
C LEU A 182 11.91 -11.83 9.41
N LYS A 183 12.26 -11.57 10.68
CA LYS A 183 13.47 -12.12 11.31
C LYS A 183 13.42 -13.64 11.43
N GLU A 184 12.26 -14.21 11.74
CA GLU A 184 12.04 -15.68 11.72
C GLU A 184 12.32 -16.28 10.32
N ARG A 185 12.20 -15.49 9.25
CA ARG A 185 12.58 -15.88 7.88
C ARG A 185 14.04 -15.56 7.52
N GLY A 186 14.87 -15.21 8.50
CA GLY A 186 16.31 -14.95 8.33
C GLY A 186 16.68 -13.55 7.84
N ALA A 187 15.74 -12.59 7.87
CA ALA A 187 16.04 -11.21 7.48
C ALA A 187 16.69 -10.40 8.61
N SER A 188 17.58 -9.48 8.23
CA SER A 188 18.05 -8.38 9.09
C SER A 188 17.11 -7.18 8.94
N VAL A 189 16.22 -6.99 9.91
CA VAL A 189 15.15 -5.97 9.83
C VAL A 189 15.53 -4.69 10.56
N TYR A 190 15.40 -3.56 9.86
CA TYR A 190 15.57 -2.20 10.37
C TYR A 190 14.24 -1.44 10.25
N ILE A 191 13.88 -0.69 11.30
CA ILE A 191 12.74 0.23 11.27
C ILE A 191 13.30 1.62 10.99
N VAL A 192 12.93 2.21 9.87
CA VAL A 192 13.38 3.52 9.41
C VAL A 192 12.31 4.54 9.74
N ASN A 193 12.62 5.45 10.65
CA ASN A 193 11.78 6.62 10.92
C ASN A 193 12.19 7.73 9.95
N LEU A 194 11.23 8.21 9.14
CA LEU A 194 11.45 9.38 8.31
C LEU A 194 11.40 10.63 9.19
N GLU A 195 12.29 11.58 8.93
CA GLU A 195 12.19 12.89 9.56
C GLU A 195 10.88 13.53 9.12
N GLY A 196 10.04 13.94 10.09
CA GLY A 196 8.83 14.68 9.79
C GLY A 196 9.21 15.95 9.03
N LYS A 197 8.42 16.33 8.02
CA LYS A 197 8.59 17.64 7.39
C LYS A 197 8.51 18.71 8.50
N ARG A 198 9.56 19.52 8.67
CA ARG A 198 9.41 20.81 9.35
C ARG A 198 8.31 21.53 8.59
N LYS A 199 7.15 21.68 9.22
CA LYS A 199 6.05 22.48 8.69
C LYS A 199 6.46 23.94 8.65
#